data_AF-A0A925XTE3-F1
#
_entry.id   AF-A0A925XTE3-F1
#
_cell.length_a   1.000
_cell.length_b   1.000
_cell.length_c   1.000
_cell.angle_alpha   90.00
_cell.angle_beta   90.00
_cell.angle_gamma   90.00
#
_symmetry.space_group_name_H-M   'P 1'
#
loop_
_entity.id
_entity.type
_entity.pdbx_description
1 polymer ?
#
loop_
_entity_poly.entity_id
_entity_poly.type
_entity_poly.pdbx_seq_one_letter_code
_entity_poly.pdbx_strand_id
1 'polypeptide(L)' 'MTESTVTAKGQTTVPRQIRDSIGATPGTRLVWHVMPDGALIVRAKNTSVLDLAGSLK' A
#
# COMPACT_ATOMS: atom_id res chain seq x y z
N MET A 1 -4.59 -6.19 15.39
CA MET A 1 -5.55 -5.68 14.39
C MET A 1 -5.28 -4.20 14.26
N THR A 2 -4.70 -3.76 13.14
CA THR A 2 -4.44 -2.34 12.88
C THR A 2 -5.60 -1.79 12.07
N GLU A 3 -6.50 -1.07 12.72
CA GLU A 3 -7.65 -0.40 12.12
C GLU A 3 -7.37 1.08 11.86
N SER A 4 -8.06 1.68 10.90
CA SER A 4 -7.96 3.09 10.59
C SER A 4 -9.28 3.59 10.02
N THR A 5 -9.69 4.77 10.45
CA THR A 5 -10.94 5.40 10.00
C THR A 5 -10.68 6.33 8.83
N VAL A 6 -11.56 6.27 7.82
CA VAL A 6 -11.57 7.26 6.74
C VAL A 6 -12.09 8.58 7.32
N THR A 7 -11.29 9.63 7.23
CA THR A 7 -11.68 10.99 7.63
C THR A 7 -12.80 11.54 6.74
N ALA A 8 -13.49 12.60 7.18
CA ALA A 8 -14.52 13.27 6.38
C ALA A 8 -14.03 13.77 5.00
N LYS A 9 -12.70 13.89 4.80
CA LYS A 9 -12.06 14.28 3.54
C LYS A 9 -11.73 13.09 2.63
N GLY A 10 -12.14 11.87 2.99
CA GLY A 10 -11.81 10.65 2.25
C GLY A 10 -10.36 10.19 2.43
N GLN A 11 -9.62 10.74 3.39
CA GLN A 11 -8.25 10.32 3.67
C GLN A 11 -8.23 9.22 4.74
N THR A 12 -7.45 8.18 4.54
CA THR A 12 -7.14 7.18 5.57
C THR A 12 -5.67 7.23 5.91
N THR A 13 -5.35 6.98 7.18
CA THR A 13 -3.96 6.94 7.64
C THR A 13 -3.49 5.49 7.62
N VAL A 14 -2.32 5.23 7.03
CA VAL A 14 -1.69 3.92 7.15
C VAL A 14 -0.97 3.85 8.50
N PRO A 15 -1.37 2.94 9.42
CA PRO A 15 -0.74 2.77 10.73
C PRO A 15 0.75 2.49 10.60
N ARG A 16 1.53 2.93 11.58
CA ARG A 16 2.99 2.80 11.57
C ARG A 16 3.45 1.36 11.34
N GLN A 17 2.82 0.40 12.02
CA GLN A 17 3.15 -1.02 11.86
C GLN A 17 2.98 -1.51 10.41
N ILE A 18 1.90 -1.12 9.74
CA ILE A 18 1.66 -1.50 8.33
C ILE A 18 2.67 -0.81 7.41
N ARG A 19 2.96 0.47 7.69
CA ARG A 19 3.95 1.26 6.94
C ARG A 19 5.34 0.64 7.01
N ASP A 20 5.77 0.24 8.20
CA ASP A 20 7.06 -0.40 8.44
C ASP A 20 7.11 -1.78 7.75
N SER A 21 6.03 -2.57 7.82
CA SER A 21 5.95 -3.88 7.15
C SER A 21 6.02 -3.81 5.63
N ILE A 22 5.48 -2.75 5.00
CA ILE A 22 5.52 -2.56 3.54
C ILE A 22 6.68 -1.66 3.09
N GLY A 23 7.50 -1.17 4.03
CA GLY A 23 8.58 -0.22 3.77
C GLY A 23 8.14 1.10 3.16
N ALA A 24 6.88 1.52 3.37
CA ALA A 24 6.37 2.75 2.77
C ALA A 24 6.93 4.00 3.46
N THR A 25 7.42 4.95 2.68
CA THR A 25 7.92 6.25 3.12
C THR A 25 6.97 7.37 2.68
N PRO A 26 7.07 8.58 3.24
CA PRO A 26 6.34 9.73 2.71
C PRO A 26 6.63 9.89 1.21
N GLY A 27 5.58 9.87 0.39
CA GLY A 27 5.70 9.90 -1.08
C GLY A 27 5.59 8.54 -1.77
N THR A 28 5.55 7.41 -1.04
CA THR A 28 5.27 6.10 -1.64
C THR A 28 3.89 6.07 -2.28
N ARG A 29 3.83 5.65 -3.55
CA ARG A 29 2.58 5.56 -4.30
C ARG A 29 1.82 4.30 -3.90
N LEU A 30 0.57 4.46 -3.49
CA LEU A 30 -0.32 3.34 -3.18
C LEU A 30 -1.27 3.08 -4.36
N VAL A 31 -1.38 1.81 -4.76
CA VAL A 31 -2.32 1.36 -5.80
C VAL A 31 -3.41 0.53 -5.14
N TRP A 32 -4.65 0.88 -5.41
CA TRP A 32 -5.83 0.27 -4.80
C TRP A 32 -6.54 -0.58 -5.84
N HIS A 33 -6.86 -1.82 -5.49
CA HIS A 33 -7.64 -2.73 -6.32
C HIS A 33 -8.85 -3.18 -5.51
N VAL A 34 -10.04 -2.94 -6.07
CA VAL A 34 -11.30 -3.46 -5.55
C VAL A 34 -11.50 -4.83 -6.17
N MET A 35 -11.58 -5.86 -5.34
CA MET A 35 -11.88 -7.21 -5.77
C MET A 35 -13.41 -7.41 -5.89
N PRO A 36 -13.87 -8.36 -6.73
CA PRO A 36 -15.30 -8.58 -6.95
C PRO A 36 -16.06 -9.05 -5.70
N ASP A 37 -15.36 -9.61 -4.73
CA ASP A 37 -15.87 -10.03 -3.42
C ASP A 37 -16.00 -8.88 -2.41
N GLY A 38 -15.67 -7.65 -2.82
CA GLY A 38 -15.67 -6.47 -1.96
C GLY A 38 -14.39 -6.30 -1.13
N ALA A 39 -13.40 -7.19 -1.28
CA ALA A 39 -12.11 -7.01 -0.64
C ALA A 39 -11.33 -5.87 -1.32
N LEU A 40 -10.54 -5.15 -0.53
CA LEU A 40 -9.70 -4.05 -0.99
C LEU A 40 -8.24 -4.42 -0.82
N ILE A 41 -7.51 -4.50 -1.93
CA ILE A 41 -6.07 -4.74 -1.93
C ILE A 41 -5.34 -3.43 -2.14
N VAL A 42 -4.51 -3.04 -1.16
CA VAL A 42 -3.62 -1.89 -1.27
C VAL A 42 -2.20 -2.38 -1.51
N ARG A 43 -1.58 -1.95 -2.59
CA ARG A 43 -0.19 -2.27 -2.93
C ARG A 43 0.66 -1.01 -2.82
N ALA A 44 1.68 -1.04 -1.97
CA ALA A 44 2.71 -0.01 -1.95
C ALA A 44 3.68 -0.25 -3.11
N LYS A 45 3.74 0.69 -4.05
CA LYS A 45 4.73 0.65 -5.13
C LYS A 45 6.04 1.24 -4.62
N ASN A 46 6.76 0.46 -3.82
CA ASN A 46 8.10 0.78 -3.33
C ASN A 46 9.19 0.23 -4.28
N THR A 47 8.88 -0.85 -5.01
CA THR A 47 9.75 -1.44 -6.02
C THR A 47 9.74 -0.60 -7.30
N SER A 48 10.86 0.05 -7.58
CA SER A 48 11.18 0.60 -8.90
C SER A 48 11.28 -0.53 -9.93
N VAL A 49 10.99 -0.27 -11.20
CA VAL A 49 11.16 -1.27 -12.29
C VAL A 49 12.62 -1.78 -12.34
N LEU A 50 13.56 -1.02 -11.78
CA LEU A 50 14.96 -1.38 -11.58
C LEU A 50 15.19 -2.52 -10.55
N ASP A 51 14.33 -2.66 -9.53
CA ASP A 51 14.42 -3.74 -8.54
C ASP A 51 13.93 -5.09 -9.13
N LEU A 52 13.08 -5.02 -10.16
CA LEU A 52 12.56 -6.18 -10.88
C LEU A 52 13.53 -6.71 -11.95
N ALA A 53 14.59 -5.96 -12.29
CA ALA A 53 15.55 -6.28 -13.36
C ALA A 53 16.50 -7.45 -13.06
N GLY A 54 16.19 -8.28 -12.05
CA GLY A 54 16.92 -9.50 -11.72
C GLY A 54 16.04 -10.67 -11.26
N SER A 55 14.70 -10.52 -11.30
CA SER A 55 13.75 -11.55 -10.83
C SER A 55 13.18 -12.45 -11.92
N LEU A 56 13.55 -12.25 -13.20
CA LEU A 56 13.37 -13.26 -14.23
C LEU A 56 14.67 -14.07 -14.36
N LYS A 57 14.66 -15.28 -13.82
CA LYS A 57 15.58 -16.35 -14.20
C LYS A 57 14.77 -17.42 -14.94
#